data_AF-A0A6P2SB70-F1
#
_entry.id   AF-A0A6P2SB70-F1
#
_cell.length_a   1.000
_cell.length_b   1.000
_cell.length_c   1.000
_cell.angle_alpha   90.00
_cell.angle_beta   90.00
_cell.angle_gamma   90.00
#
_symmetry.space_group_name_H-M   'P 1'
#
loop_
_entity.id
_entity.type
_entity.pdbx_description
1 polymer ?
#
loop_
_entity_poly.entity_id
_entity_poly.type
_entity_poly.pdbx_seq_one_letter_code
_entity_poly.pdbx_strand_id
1 'polypeptide(L)'
;MTNYEEIFLESYRRLTGDDNGELFFDRFYDIFLNTSTDIRAKFAHTEMTRQKQMMRKSFFHLLNLYRTKVTSDYLERIAVEHGPARLAIPEYMFNAWRSAILATVRELDARHFDVTVEIAWAMTIAPGLEFMRQMSTHGTRENASAEPSPAGPVAGKQP
;
A
#
# COMPACT_ATOMS: atom_id res chain seq x y z
N MET A 1 -4.02 7.85 30.11
CA MET A 1 -4.31 6.89 29.01
C MET A 1 -3.43 7.25 27.84
N THR A 2 -2.84 6.28 27.15
CA THR A 2 -1.97 6.53 25.98
C THR A 2 -2.81 6.71 24.72
N ASN A 3 -2.59 7.81 23.99
CA ASN A 3 -3.29 8.10 22.73
C ASN A 3 -2.40 7.74 21.53
N TYR A 4 -2.58 6.55 20.97
CA TYR A 4 -1.76 6.07 19.85
C TYR A 4 -2.01 6.81 18.53
N GLU A 5 -3.18 7.42 18.34
CA GLU A 5 -3.45 8.26 17.16
C GLU A 5 -2.60 9.52 17.20
N GLU A 6 -2.53 10.19 18.36
CA GLU A 6 -1.72 11.39 18.54
C GLU A 6 -0.22 11.10 18.37
N ILE A 7 0.28 10.01 18.98
CA ILE A 7 1.67 9.55 18.81
C ILE A 7 1.99 9.30 17.32
N PHE A 8 1.09 8.63 16.60
CA PHE A 8 1.26 8.42 15.16
C PHE A 8 1.29 9.74 14.40
N LEU A 9 0.33 10.64 14.64
CA LEU A 9 0.23 11.92 13.93
C LEU A 9 1.45 12.82 14.18
N GLU A 10 2.01 12.81 15.39
CA GLU A 10 3.24 13.53 15.72
C GLU A 10 4.46 12.97 14.98
N SER A 11 4.66 11.65 15.03
CA SER A 11 5.74 10.99 14.28
C SER A 11 5.59 11.20 12.78
N TYR A 12 4.38 10.99 12.23
CA TYR A 12 4.08 11.20 10.83
C TYR A 12 4.37 12.63 10.36
N ARG A 13 4.01 13.64 11.16
CA ARG A 13 4.30 15.05 10.86
C ARG A 13 5.80 15.33 10.82
N ARG A 14 6.58 14.82 11.77
CA ARG A 14 8.05 14.97 11.74
C ARG A 14 8.67 14.32 10.51
N LEU A 15 8.15 13.15 10.11
CA LEU A 15 8.71 12.35 9.03
C LEU A 15 8.28 12.80 7.61
N THR A 16 7.20 13.57 7.48
CA THR A 16 6.64 13.94 6.17
C THR A 16 6.37 15.42 5.98
N GLY A 17 6.56 16.25 7.01
CA GLY A 17 6.15 17.66 7.02
C GLY A 17 6.95 18.58 6.11
N ASP A 18 8.28 18.43 6.06
CA ASP A 18 9.16 19.42 5.42
C ASP A 18 9.27 19.24 3.90
N ASP A 19 9.18 17.99 3.42
CA ASP A 19 9.39 17.62 2.02
C ASP A 19 8.23 16.80 1.44
N ASN A 20 7.06 16.85 2.09
CA ASN A 20 5.89 16.03 1.74
C ASN A 20 6.21 14.50 1.73
N GLY A 21 7.12 14.07 2.60
CA GLY A 21 7.55 12.69 2.77
C GLY A 21 8.49 12.20 1.66
N GLU A 22 9.19 13.09 0.97
CA GLU A 22 10.14 12.68 -0.06
C GLU A 22 11.18 11.70 0.49
N LEU A 23 11.92 12.14 1.51
CA LEU A 23 12.91 11.35 2.23
C LEU A 23 12.32 10.06 2.82
N PHE A 24 11.12 10.14 3.38
CA PHE A 24 10.47 8.97 3.99
C PHE A 24 10.23 7.85 2.97
N PHE A 25 9.59 8.16 1.84
CA PHE A 25 9.27 7.13 0.85
C PHE A 25 10.50 6.66 0.07
N ASP A 26 11.51 7.52 -0.09
CA ASP A 26 12.81 7.15 -0.65
C ASP A 26 13.49 6.10 0.22
N ARG A 27 13.61 6.40 1.53
CA ARG A 27 14.21 5.48 2.48
C ARG A 27 13.43 4.17 2.62
N PHE A 28 12.10 4.26 2.60
CA PHE A 28 11.24 3.07 2.57
C PHE A 28 11.57 2.15 1.40
N TYR A 29 11.71 2.68 0.18
CA TYR A 29 12.03 1.84 -0.97
C TYR A 29 13.46 1.29 -0.91
N ASP A 30 14.43 2.05 -0.43
CA ASP A 30 15.80 1.55 -0.21
C ASP A 30 15.79 0.34 0.73
N ILE A 31 15.08 0.42 1.84
CA ILE A 31 14.97 -0.69 2.80
C ILE A 31 14.20 -1.84 2.15
N PHE A 32 13.03 -1.58 1.58
CA PHE A 32 12.13 -2.60 1.06
C PHE A 32 12.77 -3.41 -0.07
N LEU A 33 13.41 -2.76 -1.04
CA LEU A 33 14.08 -3.43 -2.17
C LEU A 33 15.31 -4.23 -1.73
N ASN A 34 15.89 -3.90 -0.57
CA ASN A 34 17.00 -4.64 0.00
C ASN A 34 16.59 -5.81 0.91
N THR A 35 15.29 -5.99 1.19
CA THR A 35 14.80 -7.11 2.02
C THR A 35 14.87 -8.47 1.31
N SER A 36 14.74 -8.52 -0.02
CA SER A 36 14.79 -9.77 -0.80
C SER A 36 15.09 -9.51 -2.28
N THR A 37 15.82 -10.43 -2.91
CA THR A 37 16.03 -10.44 -4.37
C THR A 37 14.71 -10.55 -5.13
N ASP A 38 13.74 -11.29 -4.60
CA ASP A 38 12.43 -11.49 -5.25
C ASP A 38 11.62 -10.20 -5.24
N ILE A 39 11.66 -9.45 -4.12
CA ILE A 39 11.04 -8.13 -4.02
C ILE A 39 11.70 -7.19 -5.02
N ARG A 40 13.04 -7.14 -5.05
CA ARG A 40 13.78 -6.32 -6.02
C ARG A 40 13.40 -6.63 -7.47
N ALA A 41 13.24 -7.91 -7.81
CA ALA A 41 12.83 -8.34 -9.14
C ALA A 41 11.45 -7.82 -9.54
N LYS A 42 10.49 -7.73 -8.60
CA LYS A 42 9.15 -7.14 -8.88
C LYS A 42 9.20 -5.67 -9.32
N PHE A 43 10.29 -4.96 -8.99
CA PHE A 43 10.49 -3.54 -9.34
C PHE A 43 11.55 -3.30 -10.43
N ALA A 44 12.13 -4.35 -11.03
CA ALA A 44 13.26 -4.22 -11.96
C ALA A 44 12.98 -3.36 -13.21
N HIS A 45 11.71 -3.23 -13.59
CA HIS A 45 11.25 -2.42 -14.75
C HIS A 45 10.26 -1.34 -14.33
N THR A 46 10.34 -0.88 -13.08
CA THR A 46 9.43 0.12 -12.53
C THR A 46 10.07 1.51 -12.58
N GLU A 47 9.33 2.48 -13.14
CA GLU A 47 9.67 3.90 -13.02
C GLU A 47 9.50 4.38 -11.57
N MET A 48 10.60 4.35 -10.82
CA MET A 48 10.56 4.51 -9.35
C MET A 48 10.04 5.88 -8.90
N THR A 49 10.27 6.95 -9.67
CA THR A 49 9.72 8.28 -9.36
C THR A 49 8.19 8.26 -9.37
N ARG A 50 7.59 7.65 -10.40
CA ARG A 50 6.13 7.47 -10.48
C ARG A 50 5.63 6.51 -9.42
N GLN A 51 6.37 5.45 -9.14
CA GLN A 51 6.02 4.47 -8.12
C GLN A 51 5.95 5.10 -6.72
N LYS A 52 6.90 5.97 -6.37
CA LYS A 52 6.90 6.73 -5.10
C LYS A 52 5.68 7.66 -5.00
N GLN A 53 5.29 8.33 -6.09
CA GLN A 53 4.07 9.14 -6.12
C GLN A 53 2.80 8.29 -5.91
N MET A 54 2.73 7.14 -6.56
CA MET A 54 1.63 6.18 -6.34
C MET A 54 1.63 5.65 -4.90
N MET A 55 2.81 5.39 -4.33
CA MET A 55 2.96 4.94 -2.96
C MET A 55 2.43 5.97 -1.95
N ARG A 56 2.81 7.24 -2.11
CA ARG A 56 2.28 8.37 -1.30
C ARG A 56 0.75 8.41 -1.32
N LYS A 57 0.17 8.35 -2.52
CA LYS A 57 -1.29 8.35 -2.70
C LYS A 57 -1.93 7.13 -2.04
N SER A 58 -1.43 5.93 -2.29
CA SER A 58 -1.94 4.70 -1.67
C SER A 58 -1.82 4.72 -0.15
N PHE A 59 -0.74 5.27 0.39
CA PHE A 59 -0.54 5.42 1.83
C PHE A 59 -1.60 6.35 2.45
N PHE A 60 -1.92 7.47 1.79
CA PHE A 60 -3.03 8.33 2.23
C PHE A 60 -4.37 7.59 2.28
N HIS A 61 -4.69 6.78 1.26
CA HIS A 61 -5.91 5.97 1.27
C HIS A 61 -5.90 4.90 2.37
N LEU A 62 -4.74 4.34 2.69
CA LEU A 62 -4.52 3.41 3.80
C LEU A 62 -4.86 4.11 5.15
N LEU A 63 -4.33 5.31 5.36
CA LEU A 63 -4.61 6.11 6.56
C LEU A 63 -6.10 6.50 6.67
N ASN A 64 -6.74 6.84 5.55
CA ASN A 64 -8.17 7.11 5.55
C ASN A 64 -8.97 5.87 5.97
N LEU A 65 -8.65 4.70 5.45
CA LEU A 65 -9.31 3.45 5.86
C LEU A 65 -9.14 3.19 7.35
N TYR A 66 -7.96 3.46 7.92
CA TYR A 66 -7.77 3.36 9.37
C TYR A 66 -8.74 4.27 10.14
N ARG A 67 -8.95 5.51 9.69
CA ARG A 67 -9.79 6.50 10.38
C ARG A 67 -11.29 6.29 10.16
N THR A 68 -11.70 5.98 8.94
CA THR A 68 -13.13 5.98 8.54
C THR A 68 -13.73 4.58 8.48
N LYS A 69 -12.90 3.54 8.35
CA LYS A 69 -13.31 2.18 8.00
C LYS A 69 -14.05 2.08 6.66
N VAL A 70 -13.88 3.08 5.79
CA VAL A 70 -14.45 3.12 4.44
C VAL A 70 -13.31 3.04 3.42
N THR A 71 -13.42 2.08 2.51
CA THR A 71 -12.49 1.91 1.39
C THR A 71 -12.80 2.92 0.29
N SER A 72 -11.82 3.17 -0.57
CA SER A 72 -12.02 3.95 -1.80
C SER A 72 -11.80 3.06 -3.00
N ASP A 73 -12.50 3.32 -4.09
CA ASP A 73 -12.34 2.62 -5.38
C ASP A 73 -10.87 2.55 -5.82
N TYR A 74 -10.09 3.60 -5.51
CA TYR A 74 -8.66 3.63 -5.78
C TYR A 74 -7.90 2.52 -5.06
N LEU A 75 -8.12 2.35 -3.75
CA LEU A 75 -7.44 1.35 -2.93
C LEU A 75 -7.92 -0.07 -3.28
N GLU A 76 -9.20 -0.25 -3.57
CA GLU A 76 -9.77 -1.51 -4.07
C GLU A 76 -9.09 -1.95 -5.37
N ARG A 77 -9.01 -1.06 -6.35
CA ARG A 77 -8.33 -1.34 -7.62
C ARG A 77 -6.86 -1.69 -7.41
N ILE A 78 -6.15 -0.96 -6.54
CA ILE A 78 -4.76 -1.26 -6.23
C ILE A 78 -4.63 -2.65 -5.58
N ALA A 79 -5.53 -3.03 -4.68
CA ALA A 79 -5.53 -4.36 -4.08
C ALA A 79 -5.75 -5.48 -5.11
N VAL A 80 -6.69 -5.30 -6.04
CA VAL A 80 -6.95 -6.27 -7.13
C VAL A 80 -5.71 -6.44 -8.02
N GLU A 81 -5.01 -5.35 -8.35
CA GLU A 81 -3.77 -5.43 -9.13
C GLU A 81 -2.66 -6.22 -8.42
N HIS A 82 -2.68 -6.32 -7.09
CA HIS A 82 -1.71 -7.14 -6.34
C HIS A 82 -2.01 -8.64 -6.39
N GLY A 83 -3.18 -9.02 -6.91
CA GLY A 83 -3.65 -10.41 -6.94
C GLY A 83 -2.94 -11.31 -7.95
N PRO A 84 -3.24 -12.63 -7.90
CA PRO A 84 -2.52 -13.67 -8.66
C PRO A 84 -2.67 -13.53 -10.19
N ALA A 85 -3.76 -12.94 -10.67
CA ALA A 85 -3.99 -12.71 -12.09
C ALA A 85 -3.21 -11.51 -12.66
N ARG A 86 -2.57 -10.72 -11.80
CA ARG A 86 -1.87 -9.47 -12.13
C ARG A 86 -0.44 -9.52 -11.61
N LEU A 87 -0.11 -8.74 -10.58
CA LEU A 87 1.25 -8.65 -10.05
C LEU A 87 1.68 -9.91 -9.29
N ALA A 88 0.73 -10.76 -8.87
CA ALA A 88 0.97 -11.99 -8.13
C ALA A 88 1.92 -11.76 -6.95
N ILE A 89 1.51 -10.87 -6.05
CA ILE A 89 2.28 -10.52 -4.86
C ILE A 89 2.00 -11.58 -3.77
N PRO A 90 3.00 -12.36 -3.34
CA PRO A 90 2.81 -13.38 -2.32
C PRO A 90 2.65 -12.75 -0.93
N GLU A 91 2.00 -13.48 -0.02
CA GLU A 91 1.68 -13.01 1.33
C GLU A 91 2.90 -12.48 2.11
N TYR A 92 4.06 -13.15 1.98
CA TYR A 92 5.27 -12.74 2.69
C TYR A 92 5.76 -11.34 2.30
N MET A 93 5.45 -10.85 1.09
CA MET A 93 5.85 -9.51 0.65
C MET A 93 5.04 -8.40 1.33
N PHE A 94 3.80 -8.67 1.77
CA PHE A 94 3.04 -7.73 2.61
C PHE A 94 3.68 -7.61 4.00
N ASN A 95 4.17 -8.71 4.56
CA ASN A 95 4.92 -8.70 5.81
C ASN A 95 6.25 -7.96 5.67
N ALA A 96 6.97 -8.17 4.56
CA ALA A 96 8.20 -7.43 4.26
C ALA A 96 7.94 -5.92 4.10
N TRP A 97 6.83 -5.55 3.44
CA TRP A 97 6.41 -4.15 3.30
C TRP A 97 6.17 -3.49 4.66
N ARG A 98 5.45 -4.20 5.56
CA ARG A 98 5.21 -3.72 6.93
C ARG A 98 6.53 -3.50 7.68
N SER A 99 7.42 -4.48 7.64
CA SER A 99 8.72 -4.40 8.29
C SER A 99 9.57 -3.25 7.74
N ALA A 100 9.52 -3.00 6.43
CA ALA A 100 10.24 -1.90 5.81
C ALA A 100 9.71 -0.52 6.26
N ILE A 101 8.39 -0.34 6.38
CA ILE A 101 7.81 0.90 6.94
C ILE A 101 8.28 1.11 8.38
N LEU A 102 8.18 0.10 9.25
CA LEU A 102 8.59 0.24 10.65
C LEU A 102 10.11 0.46 10.80
N ALA A 103 10.92 -0.16 9.95
CA ALA A 103 12.35 0.10 9.89
C ALA A 103 12.65 1.54 9.45
N THR A 104 11.90 2.06 8.48
CA THR A 104 12.02 3.46 8.02
C THR A 104 11.71 4.44 9.15
N VAL A 105 10.63 4.20 9.89
CA VAL A 105 10.25 5.01 11.06
C VAL A 105 11.33 4.97 12.13
N ARG A 106 11.85 3.78 12.45
CA ARG A 106 12.96 3.61 13.41
C ARG A 106 14.20 4.39 13.00
N GLU A 107 14.54 4.38 11.72
CA GLU A 107 15.73 5.07 11.21
C GLU A 107 15.56 6.59 11.19
N LEU A 108 14.44 7.08 10.66
CA LEU A 108 14.25 8.51 10.42
C LEU A 108 13.73 9.28 11.66
N ASP A 109 12.97 8.63 12.54
CA ASP A 109 12.46 9.25 13.78
C ASP A 109 13.35 8.90 14.99
N ALA A 110 14.59 8.47 14.78
CA ALA A 110 15.47 7.89 15.80
C ALA A 110 15.60 8.70 17.10
N ARG A 111 15.46 10.04 17.04
CA ARG A 111 15.51 10.93 18.22
C ARG A 111 14.28 10.84 19.12
N HIS A 112 13.12 10.47 18.57
CA HIS A 112 11.84 10.40 19.28
C HIS A 112 11.26 8.98 19.26
N PHE A 113 11.95 8.05 18.62
CA PHE A 113 11.50 6.67 18.46
C PHE A 113 11.55 5.92 19.79
N ASP A 114 10.43 5.30 20.13
CA ASP A 114 10.33 4.30 21.19
C ASP A 114 9.33 3.21 20.78
N VAL A 115 9.08 2.27 21.69
CA VAL A 115 8.13 1.17 21.45
C VAL A 115 6.70 1.67 21.22
N THR A 116 6.31 2.82 21.78
CA THR A 116 4.97 3.38 21.60
C THR A 116 4.79 3.97 20.22
N VAL A 117 5.83 4.59 19.65
CA VAL A 117 5.88 5.03 18.25
C VAL A 117 5.76 3.84 17.30
N GLU A 118 6.51 2.76 17.54
CA GLU A 118 6.40 1.55 16.73
C GLU A 118 4.99 0.94 16.76
N ILE A 119 4.40 0.83 17.96
CA ILE A 119 3.03 0.33 18.13
C ILE A 119 2.03 1.25 17.42
N ALA A 120 2.17 2.57 17.56
CA ALA A 120 1.28 3.55 16.91
C ALA A 120 1.29 3.38 15.39
N TRP A 121 2.47 3.29 14.77
CA TRP A 121 2.60 3.04 13.33
C TRP A 121 2.02 1.67 12.93
N ALA A 122 2.36 0.62 13.67
CA ALA A 122 1.86 -0.73 13.41
C ALA A 122 0.33 -0.81 13.46
N MET A 123 -0.30 -0.17 14.45
CA MET A 123 -1.76 -0.10 14.60
C MET A 123 -2.40 0.68 13.44
N THR A 124 -1.80 1.81 13.07
CA THR A 124 -2.34 2.67 12.01
C THR A 124 -2.33 1.97 10.65
N ILE A 125 -1.24 1.29 10.28
CA ILE A 125 -1.14 0.65 8.96
C ILE A 125 -1.85 -0.70 8.88
N ALA A 126 -2.16 -1.34 10.02
CA ALA A 126 -2.68 -2.71 10.02
C ALA A 126 -4.00 -2.90 9.24
N PRO A 127 -5.04 -2.06 9.40
CA PRO A 127 -6.31 -2.30 8.69
C PRO A 127 -6.18 -2.24 7.18
N GLY A 128 -5.41 -1.28 6.66
CA GLY A 128 -5.24 -1.14 5.21
C GLY A 128 -4.27 -2.15 4.61
N LEU A 129 -3.27 -2.60 5.36
CA LEU A 129 -2.43 -3.72 4.92
C LEU A 129 -3.23 -5.04 4.89
N GLU A 130 -4.06 -5.28 5.89
CA GLU A 130 -4.93 -6.46 5.93
C GLU A 130 -5.95 -6.44 4.79
N PHE A 131 -6.56 -5.28 4.52
CA PHE A 131 -7.43 -5.09 3.36
C PHE A 131 -6.73 -5.44 2.04
N MET A 132 -5.54 -4.88 1.82
CA MET A 132 -4.72 -5.15 0.63
C MET A 132 -4.44 -6.64 0.45
N ARG A 133 -4.05 -7.33 1.53
CA ARG A 133 -3.74 -8.77 1.53
C ARG A 133 -4.97 -9.61 1.17
N GLN A 134 -6.10 -9.36 1.83
CA GLN A 134 -7.34 -10.11 1.62
C GLN A 134 -7.92 -9.88 0.22
N MET A 135 -8.03 -8.62 -0.21
CA MET A 135 -8.59 -8.28 -1.51
C MET A 135 -7.70 -8.72 -2.68
N SER A 136 -6.38 -8.74 -2.52
CA SER A 136 -5.50 -9.32 -3.56
C SER A 136 -5.72 -10.82 -3.75
N THR A 137 -6.05 -11.55 -2.67
CA THR A 137 -6.29 -13.00 -2.71
C THR A 137 -7.70 -13.34 -3.22
N HIS A 138 -8.70 -12.49 -2.93
CA HIS A 138 -10.11 -12.82 -3.14
C HIS A 138 -10.83 -11.96 -4.20
N GLY A 139 -10.32 -10.77 -4.55
CA GLY A 139 -11.00 -9.78 -5.40
C GLY A 139 -11.26 -10.18 -6.85
N THR A 140 -10.82 -11.37 -7.27
CA THR A 140 -11.14 -11.94 -8.60
C THR A 140 -12.43 -12.79 -8.58
N ARG A 141 -12.90 -13.24 -7.40
CA ARG A 141 -14.04 -14.19 -7.33
C ARG A 141 -15.40 -13.53 -7.51
N GLU A 142 -15.57 -12.25 -7.16
CA GLU A 142 -16.87 -11.58 -7.26
C GLU A 142 -17.15 -10.96 -8.65
N ASN A 143 -16.11 -10.55 -9.38
CA ASN A 143 -16.27 -10.02 -10.75
C ASN A 143 -16.47 -11.10 -11.82
N ALA A 144 -16.21 -12.37 -11.50
CA ALA A 144 -16.49 -13.51 -12.37
C ALA A 144 -17.96 -13.97 -12.30
N SER A 145 -18.72 -13.46 -11.32
CA SER A 145 -20.15 -13.76 -11.12
C SER A 145 -21.07 -12.79 -11.87
N ALA A 146 -20.52 -11.75 -12.51
CA ALA A 146 -21.27 -10.92 -13.44
C ALA A 146 -21.30 -11.63 -14.79
N GLU A 147 -22.48 -12.16 -15.16
CA GLU A 147 -22.73 -12.88 -16.41
C GLU A 147 -22.16 -12.15 -17.64
N PRO A 148 -21.67 -12.87 -18.66
CA PRO A 148 -21.32 -12.26 -19.93
C PRO A 148 -22.59 -11.71 -20.60
N SER A 149 -22.63 -10.39 -20.78
CA SER A 149 -23.66 -9.73 -21.58
C SER A 149 -23.65 -10.29 -23.02
N PRO A 150 -24.81 -10.69 -23.60
CA PRO A 150 -24.84 -11.29 -24.92
C PRO A 150 -24.83 -10.18 -25.97
N ALA A 151 -23.65 -9.82 -26.47
CA ALA A 151 -23.56 -9.05 -27.71
C ALA A 151 -23.63 -10.01 -28.90
N GLY A 152 -24.83 -10.09 -29.49
CA GLY A 152 -25.11 -10.69 -30.80
C GLY A 152 -24.38 -9.99 -31.96
N PRO A 153 -24.53 -10.51 -33.19
CA PRO A 153 -23.49 -10.45 -34.21
C PRO A 153 -23.41 -9.13 -34.98
N VAL A 154 -22.19 -8.84 -35.42
CA VAL A 154 -21.83 -7.79 -36.37
C VAL A 154 -22.31 -8.16 -37.78
N ALA A 155 -23.08 -7.28 -38.40
CA ALA A 155 -23.24 -7.11 -39.86
C ALA A 155 -23.79 -5.67 -40.06
N GLY A 156 -23.36 -4.82 -40.98
CA GLY A 156 -22.50 -4.95 -42.14
C GLY A 156 -22.99 -3.90 -43.15
N LYS A 157 -22.17 -2.87 -43.39
CA LYS A 157 -22.15 -1.93 -44.53
C LYS A 157 -23.39 -1.08 -44.91
N GLN A 158 -23.12 0.22 -44.92
CA GLN A 158 -23.70 1.29 -45.75
C GLN A 158 -23.91 0.90 -47.23
N PRO A 159 -24.80 1.60 -47.93
CA PRO A 159 -24.42 2.87 -48.57
C PRO A 159 -25.04 4.11 -47.92
#